data_AF-A0A2A9K7I2-F1
#
_entry.id   AF-A0A2A9K7I2-F1
#
_cell.length_a   1.000
_cell.length_b   1.000
_cell.length_c   1.000
_cell.angle_alpha   90.00
_cell.angle_beta   90.00
_cell.angle_gamma   90.00
#
_symmetry.space_group_name_H-M   'P 1'
#
loop_
_entity.id
_entity.type
_entity.pdbx_description
1 polymer ?
#
loop_
_entity_poly.entity_id
_entity_poly.type
_entity_poly.pdbx_seq_one_letter_code
_entity_poly.pdbx_strand_id
1 'polypeptide(L)'
;MTTTAPYYIENLRRARLARTARAAELTTARLEDLEHLAAARVTREAAAPRAGFPTVEAMERFCRRMGRHDLIKSLPLQRSAA
;
A
#
# COMPACT_ATOMS: atom_id res chain seq x y z
N MET A 1 2.75 24.68 -39.61
CA MET A 1 2.71 24.91 -38.15
C MET A 1 1.98 23.75 -37.49
N THR A 2 2.70 22.74 -36.99
CA THR A 2 2.11 21.56 -36.33
C THR A 2 3.01 21.16 -35.15
N THR A 3 3.04 22.01 -34.12
CA THR A 3 3.90 21.86 -32.93
C THR A 3 3.12 21.28 -31.73
N THR A 4 2.00 20.60 -31.95
CA THR A 4 1.12 20.07 -30.89
C THR A 4 1.45 18.63 -30.49
N ALA A 5 1.96 17.81 -31.41
CA ALA A 5 2.29 16.41 -31.14
C ALA A 5 3.38 16.19 -30.06
N PRO A 6 4.51 16.92 -30.03
CA PRO A 6 5.54 16.69 -29.02
C PRO A 6 5.10 17.10 -27.61
N TYR A 7 4.34 18.21 -27.48
CA TYR A 7 3.83 18.69 -26.20
C TYR A 7 2.81 17.73 -25.57
N TYR A 8 1.95 17.11 -26.39
CA TYR A 8 0.97 16.13 -25.91
C TYR A 8 1.63 14.86 -25.34
N ILE A 9 2.67 14.34 -26.01
CA ILE A 9 3.40 13.14 -25.56
C ILE A 9 4.15 13.43 -24.25
N GLU A 10 4.75 14.61 -24.12
CA GLU A 10 5.44 14.99 -22.89
C GLU A 10 4.48 15.13 -21.71
N ASN A 11 3.31 15.74 -21.91
CA ASN A 11 2.27 15.83 -20.88
C ASN A 11 1.74 14.47 -20.44
N LEU A 12 1.54 13.53 -21.37
CA LEU A 12 1.17 12.16 -21.03
C LEU A 12 2.26 11.45 -20.22
N ARG A 13 3.54 11.65 -20.58
CA ARG A 13 4.67 11.10 -19.82
C ARG A 13 4.72 11.68 -18.40
N ARG A 14 4.61 13.00 -18.25
CA ARG A 14 4.56 13.68 -16.94
C ARG A 14 3.38 13.21 -16.10
N ALA A 15 2.19 13.08 -16.69
CA ALA A 15 1.01 12.56 -16.00
C ALA A 15 1.19 11.10 -15.56
N ARG A 16 1.82 10.26 -16.38
CA ARG A 16 2.13 8.86 -16.01
C ARG A 16 3.13 8.80 -14.85
N LEU A 17 4.19 9.63 -14.90
CA LEU A 17 5.19 9.73 -13.83
C LEU A 17 4.57 10.22 -12.52
N ALA A 18 3.72 11.25 -12.57
CA ALA A 18 3.01 11.74 -11.39
C ALA A 18 2.07 10.68 -10.80
N ARG A 19 1.38 9.90 -11.64
CA ARG A 19 0.55 8.77 -11.18
C ARG A 19 1.38 7.68 -10.52
N THR A 20 2.55 7.33 -11.08
CA THR A 20 3.43 6.33 -10.47
C THR A 20 4.06 6.82 -9.18
N ALA A 21 4.45 8.09 -9.10
CA ALA A 21 4.97 8.70 -7.87
C ALA A 21 3.92 8.69 -6.76
N ARG A 22 2.68 9.13 -7.07
CA ARG A 22 1.58 9.09 -6.12
C ARG A 22 1.21 7.66 -5.69
N ALA A 23 1.29 6.69 -6.60
CA ALA A 23 1.10 5.29 -6.26
C ALA A 23 2.20 4.80 -5.30
N ALA A 24 3.46 5.17 -5.55
CA ALA A 24 4.59 4.83 -4.68
C ALA A 24 4.42 5.46 -3.28
N GLU A 25 4.07 6.73 -3.19
CA GLU A 25 3.78 7.43 -1.93
C GLU A 25 2.67 6.72 -1.14
N LEU A 26 1.57 6.35 -1.81
CA LEU A 26 0.48 5.60 -1.17
C LEU A 26 0.92 4.21 -0.71
N THR A 27 1.81 3.54 -1.44
CA THR A 27 2.35 2.26 -0.97
C THR A 27 3.24 2.42 0.24
N THR A 28 4.07 3.46 0.30
CA THR A 28 4.93 3.74 1.45
C THR A 28 4.09 4.08 2.68
N ALA A 29 3.13 5.00 2.55
CA ALA A 29 2.24 5.37 3.65
C ALA A 29 1.47 4.16 4.22
N ARG A 30 0.99 3.27 3.35
CA ARG A 30 0.32 2.03 3.79
C ARG A 30 1.25 1.08 4.54
N LEU A 31 2.53 1.01 4.18
CA LEU A 31 3.50 0.18 4.90
C LEU A 31 3.83 0.78 6.26
N GLU A 32 4.00 2.11 6.34
CA GLU A 32 4.21 2.83 7.60
C GLU A 32 3.03 2.64 8.57
N ASP A 33 1.79 2.74 8.08
CA ASP A 33 0.60 2.46 8.88
C ASP A 33 0.60 1.02 9.42
N LEU A 34 0.93 0.04 8.58
CA LEU A 34 0.98 -1.36 8.99
C LEU A 34 2.10 -1.63 10.00
N GLU A 35 3.25 -0.96 9.87
CA GLU A 35 4.35 -1.01 10.84
C GLU A 35 3.90 -0.43 12.19
N HIS A 36 3.21 0.71 12.18
CA HIS A 36 2.67 1.32 13.39
C HIS A 36 1.64 0.42 14.07
N LEU A 37 0.72 -0.17 13.30
CA LEU A 37 -0.30 -1.09 13.80
C LEU A 37 0.33 -2.39 14.35
N ALA A 38 1.38 -2.90 13.70
CA ALA A 38 2.14 -4.04 14.20
C ALA A 38 2.85 -3.73 15.53
N ALA A 39 3.47 -2.55 15.65
CA ALA A 39 4.07 -2.09 16.90
C ALA A 39 3.03 -1.97 18.03
N ALA A 40 1.83 -1.52 17.70
CA ALA A 40 0.69 -1.46 18.61
C ALA A 40 0.00 -2.81 18.87
N ARG A 41 0.55 -3.93 18.35
CA ARG A 41 0.01 -5.30 18.50
C ARG A 41 -1.45 -5.43 18.03
N VAL A 42 -1.87 -4.60 17.08
CA VAL A 42 -3.23 -4.64 16.52
C VAL A 42 -3.40 -5.92 15.73
N THR A 43 -4.55 -6.59 15.91
CA THR A 43 -4.82 -7.85 15.20
C THR A 43 -5.01 -7.60 13.71
N ARG A 44 -4.76 -8.63 12.88
CA ARG A 44 -4.89 -8.52 11.42
C ARG A 44 -6.26 -8.03 10.98
N GLU A 45 -7.31 -8.48 11.66
CA GLU A 45 -8.71 -8.15 11.39
C GLU A 45 -9.00 -6.66 11.67
N ALA A 46 -8.37 -6.09 12.69
CA ALA A 46 -8.49 -4.67 13.02
C ALA A 46 -7.52 -3.79 12.20
N ALA A 47 -6.36 -4.33 11.81
CA ALA A 47 -5.34 -3.61 11.05
C ALA A 47 -5.75 -3.38 9.59
N ALA A 48 -6.39 -4.38 8.95
CA ALA A 48 -6.79 -4.30 7.55
C ALA A 48 -7.70 -3.09 7.23
N PRO A 49 -8.85 -2.86 7.91
CA PRO A 49 -9.68 -1.68 7.63
C PRO A 49 -8.99 -0.37 8.02
N ARG A 50 -8.16 -0.35 9.07
CA ARG A 50 -7.43 0.85 9.52
C ARG A 50 -6.39 1.31 8.51
N ALA A 51 -5.69 0.39 7.86
CA ALA A 51 -4.74 0.68 6.78
C ALA A 51 -5.44 0.80 5.40
N GLY A 52 -6.77 0.86 5.37
CA GLY A 52 -7.55 1.08 4.15
C GLY A 52 -7.64 -0.12 3.20
N PHE A 53 -7.44 -1.35 3.70
CA PHE A 53 -7.67 -2.57 2.94
C PHE A 53 -9.12 -3.06 3.07
N PRO A 54 -9.72 -3.56 1.98
CA PRO A 54 -11.09 -4.07 2.02
C PRO A 54 -11.22 -5.39 2.78
N THR A 55 -10.16 -6.20 2.82
CA THR A 55 -10.12 -7.48 3.53
C THR A 55 -8.71 -7.75 4.07
N VAL A 56 -8.61 -8.65 5.07
CA VAL A 56 -7.32 -9.15 5.57
C VAL A 56 -6.52 -9.82 4.45
N GLU A 57 -7.17 -10.59 3.58
CA GLU A 57 -6.49 -11.19 2.43
C GLU A 57 -5.89 -10.16 1.48
N ALA A 58 -6.58 -9.03 1.24
CA ALA A 58 -6.06 -7.96 0.40
C ALA A 58 -4.81 -7.33 1.01
N MET A 59 -4.80 -7.12 2.34
CA MET A 59 -3.64 -6.68 3.09
C MET A 59 -2.49 -7.71 2.99
N GLU A 60 -2.76 -8.99 3.21
CA GLU A 60 -1.72 -10.03 3.11
C GLU A 60 -1.14 -10.14 1.70
N ARG A 61 -1.97 -10.10 0.65
CA ARG A 61 -1.50 -10.09 -0.74
C ARG A 61 -0.66 -8.85 -1.04
N PHE A 62 -1.03 -7.70 -0.49
CA PHE A 62 -0.24 -6.47 -0.60
C PHE A 62 1.13 -6.63 0.06
N CYS A 63 1.19 -7.08 1.31
CA CYS A 63 2.45 -7.31 2.02
C CYS A 63 3.35 -8.31 1.28
N ARG A 64 2.78 -9.41 0.75
CA ARG A 64 3.53 -10.38 -0.07
C ARG A 64 4.07 -9.73 -1.35
N ARG A 65 3.29 -8.90 -2.04
CA ARG A 65 3.73 -8.19 -3.25
C ARG A 65 4.89 -7.24 -2.96
N MET A 66 4.89 -6.62 -1.78
CA MET A 66 5.95 -5.72 -1.34
C MET A 66 7.15 -6.44 -0.71
N GLY A 67 7.14 -7.78 -0.62
CA GLY A 67 8.18 -8.57 0.04
C GLY A 67 8.19 -8.45 1.57
N ARG A 68 7.18 -7.82 2.17
CA ARG A 68 7.07 -7.57 3.62
C ARG A 68 6.30 -8.68 4.34
N HIS A 69 6.83 -9.90 4.24
CA HIS A 69 6.28 -11.07 4.90
C HIS A 69 6.40 -11.00 6.44
N ASP A 70 7.37 -10.23 6.93
CA ASP A 70 7.57 -9.90 8.33
C ASP A 70 6.32 -9.24 8.95
N LEU A 71 5.70 -8.30 8.23
CA LEU A 71 4.51 -7.57 8.71
C LEU A 71 3.30 -8.47 8.93
N ILE A 72 3.14 -9.49 8.09
CA ILE A 72 2.08 -10.49 8.27
C ILE A 72 2.31 -11.26 9.58
N LYS A 73 3.56 -11.62 9.88
CA LYS A 73 3.90 -12.38 11.09
C LYS A 73 3.84 -11.53 12.37
N SER A 74 4.16 -10.23 12.28
CA SER A 74 4.13 -9.33 13.42
C SER A 74 2.72 -8.94 13.85
N LEU A 75 1.75 -8.94 12.93
CA LEU A 75 0.35 -8.74 13.23
C LEU A 75 -0.28 -10.02 13.81
N PRO A 76 -0.72 -10.01 15.08
CA PRO A 76 -1.38 -11.18 15.67
C PRO A 76 -2.66 -11.53 14.90
N LEU A 77 -2.87 -12.83 14.68
CA LEU A 77 -4.18 -13.35 14.28
C LEU A 77 -5.13 -13.22 15.47
N GLN A 78 -6.42 -12.91 15.27
CA GLN A 78 -7.44 -13.18 16.29
C GLN A 78 -7.61 -14.69 16.45
N ARG A 79 -6.63 -15.34 17.07
CA ARG A 79 -6.75 -16.71 17.57
C ARG A 79 -5.81 -16.90 18.74
N SER A 80 -6.24 -16.36 19.88
CA SER A 80 -6.63 -17.15 21.06
C SER A 80 -6.63 -16.22 22.27
N ALA A 81 -7.83 -15.90 22.77
CA ALA A 81 -8.00 -15.87 24.22
C ALA A 81 -7.81 -17.32 24.68
N ALA A 82 -6.64 -17.63 25.19
CA ALA A 82 -6.38 -18.82 26.00
C ALA A 82 -6.29 -18.37 27.46
#